data_AF-A0A7S2CB90-F1
#
_entry.id   AF-A0A7S2CB90-F1
#
_cell.length_a   1.000
_cell.length_b   1.000
_cell.length_c   1.000
_cell.angle_alpha   90.00
_cell.angle_beta   90.00
_cell.angle_gamma   90.00
#
_symmetry.space_group_name_H-M   'P 1'
#
loop_
_entity.id
_entity.type
_entity.pdbx_description
1 polymer ?
#
loop_
_entity_poly.entity_id
_entity_poly.type
_entity_poly.pdbx_seq_one_letter_code
_entity_poly.pdbx_strand_id
1 'polypeptide(L)'
;MLLFALVLPLQAARVEPPALTTVAVSTSAAWANDPVIEAASLYHATHGEVLPFWTVWAAQAACGPADPMRCALGALDAMRLPSLERAALGAGLAARIEAPKVEAWAALAQTISEASDAPCWYVACGVTSISLADALSAVSACPGQADADDGMALGLEHRLSSSTSSAAAPKLVAVCDPHAPRFGSVLEVLANHDKAIFLRYRPRSSAGDESVALQGFGATIRIKSSEYRFVDDRASGSSEDDSAEEAEEEAEAGGEGDAPSWLLRRRASEPIDKDFLSETRLASLSVQAALSVLRARRPLATLRDVCGHLPILARALSRVSTVSPAHAAETVAALHASWPWVQSARGALTLNGQRVDLARSDGVHHAVQMVLHEATAASELIDHGISPSAARELLHLPPPIPLRVDPRSLEPLWLTDLSADEAYQDWPSDLSAAFKRGSRNAMQFTRHNLLTAIFVLDPLSTQGALLAGHLTKLVRRGAPLRIGLLPLTAADGTCDAHMSMAADQTSTASAASATATTSSAATTSVSSTSAYGARLMTYAHAVGGNASLLAALKSLAASATSATSASATSTSATSATSATSAT
;
A
#
# COMPACT_ATOMS: atom_id res chain seq x y z
N MET A 1 10.41 -37.51 -78.62
CA MET A 1 9.04 -36.92 -78.65
C MET A 1 8.41 -37.21 -77.29
N LEU A 2 8.44 -36.25 -76.37
CA LEU A 2 7.36 -35.26 -76.11
C LEU A 2 6.25 -35.85 -75.23
N LEU A 3 6.31 -35.60 -73.93
CA LEU A 3 5.22 -34.94 -73.20
C LEU A 3 5.68 -34.51 -71.78
N PHE A 4 6.12 -33.26 -71.74
CA PHE A 4 6.11 -32.36 -70.59
C PHE A 4 4.65 -32.04 -70.23
N ALA A 5 4.25 -32.10 -68.94
CA ALA A 5 3.17 -31.25 -68.40
C ALA A 5 3.07 -31.34 -66.86
N LEU A 6 3.38 -30.21 -66.22
CA LEU A 6 2.75 -29.67 -65.00
C LEU A 6 2.99 -30.37 -63.65
N VAL A 7 4.21 -30.22 -63.13
CA VAL A 7 4.39 -29.97 -61.68
C VAL A 7 4.39 -28.45 -61.52
N LEU A 8 3.25 -27.87 -61.12
CA LEU A 8 3.24 -26.49 -60.60
C LEU A 8 3.98 -26.51 -59.26
N PRO A 9 5.02 -25.68 -59.06
CA PRO A 9 5.38 -25.33 -57.70
C PRO A 9 4.28 -24.37 -57.21
N LEU A 10 3.50 -24.82 -56.23
CA LEU A 10 2.87 -23.90 -55.29
C LEU A 10 4.01 -23.19 -54.54
N GLN A 11 4.59 -22.18 -55.17
CA GLN A 11 5.20 -21.09 -54.44
C GLN A 11 4.05 -20.42 -53.70
N ALA A 12 3.76 -20.92 -52.50
CA ALA A 12 3.16 -20.09 -51.48
C ALA A 12 4.08 -18.88 -51.39
N ALA A 13 3.66 -17.77 -52.00
CA ALA A 13 4.27 -16.49 -51.77
C ALA A 13 4.30 -16.36 -50.25
N ARG A 14 5.50 -16.42 -49.66
CA ARG A 14 5.70 -15.90 -48.31
C ARG A 14 5.42 -14.42 -48.46
N VAL A 15 4.15 -14.05 -48.32
CA VAL A 15 3.74 -12.69 -48.05
C VAL A 15 4.45 -12.37 -46.75
N GLU A 16 5.58 -11.68 -46.85
CA GLU A 16 6.20 -11.07 -45.69
C GLU A 16 5.10 -10.27 -45.00
N PRO A 17 4.83 -10.54 -43.71
CA PRO A 17 3.81 -9.80 -43.00
C PRO A 17 4.15 -8.31 -43.12
N PRO A 18 3.18 -7.44 -43.40
CA PRO A 18 3.44 -6.02 -43.57
C PRO A 18 4.20 -5.51 -42.34
N ALA A 19 5.29 -4.76 -42.57
CA ALA A 19 6.07 -4.16 -41.51
C ALA A 19 5.14 -3.34 -40.61
N LEU A 20 4.89 -3.83 -39.39
CA LEU A 20 4.00 -3.18 -38.45
C LEU A 20 4.62 -1.84 -38.05
N THR A 21 3.90 -0.75 -38.29
CA THR A 21 4.28 0.56 -37.77
C THR A 21 4.10 0.53 -36.24
N THR A 22 5.21 0.62 -35.52
CA THR A 22 5.21 0.56 -34.06
C THR A 22 5.21 1.98 -33.48
N VAL A 23 4.35 2.21 -32.49
CA VAL A 23 4.37 3.42 -31.68
C VAL A 23 4.89 3.03 -30.30
N ALA A 24 6.03 3.58 -29.91
CA ALA A 24 6.61 3.36 -28.59
C ALA A 24 6.26 4.52 -27.66
N VAL A 25 5.74 4.21 -26.47
CA VAL A 25 5.45 5.18 -25.41
C VAL A 25 6.27 4.79 -24.20
N SER A 26 7.09 5.72 -23.69
CA SER A 26 7.87 5.56 -22.47
C SER A 26 7.63 6.74 -21.54
N THR A 27 7.76 6.50 -20.24
CA THR A 27 7.66 7.54 -19.20
C THR A 27 8.82 7.38 -18.23
N SER A 28 9.39 8.49 -17.79
CA SER A 28 10.46 8.49 -16.79
C SER A 28 10.23 9.56 -15.73
N ALA A 29 10.81 9.36 -14.55
CA ALA A 29 10.86 10.32 -13.47
C ALA A 29 12.30 10.82 -13.25
N ALA A 30 12.43 12.08 -12.86
CA ALA A 30 13.70 12.71 -12.51
C ALA A 30 14.10 12.42 -11.05
N TRP A 31 13.96 11.17 -10.62
CA TRP A 31 14.34 10.70 -9.28
C TRP A 31 15.78 10.20 -9.28
N ALA A 32 16.43 10.21 -8.11
CA ALA A 32 17.65 9.48 -7.86
C ALA A 32 17.43 7.99 -8.13
N ASN A 33 18.30 7.42 -8.97
CA ASN A 33 18.24 6.03 -9.40
C ASN A 33 19.31 5.21 -8.65
N ASP A 34 18.89 4.49 -7.61
CA ASP A 34 19.75 3.51 -6.94
C ASP A 34 18.95 2.23 -6.62
N PRO A 35 18.97 1.23 -7.52
CA PRO A 35 18.20 0.01 -7.35
C PRO A 35 18.73 -0.88 -6.22
N VAL A 36 19.95 -0.66 -5.72
CA VAL A 36 20.50 -1.42 -4.58
C VAL A 36 19.84 -0.96 -3.29
N ILE A 37 19.77 0.37 -3.10
CA ILE A 37 19.05 0.98 -1.98
C ILE A 37 17.56 0.61 -2.04
N GLU A 38 16.99 0.60 -3.25
CA GLU A 38 15.61 0.19 -3.49
C GLU A 38 15.36 -1.29 -3.12
N ALA A 39 16.26 -2.20 -3.51
CA ALA A 39 16.16 -3.61 -3.13
C ALA A 39 16.29 -3.80 -1.62
N ALA A 40 17.18 -3.05 -0.95
CA ALA A 40 17.31 -3.06 0.50
C ALA A 40 16.03 -2.59 1.19
N SER A 41 15.37 -1.57 0.65
CA SER A 41 14.13 -1.04 1.22
C SER A 41 12.94 -1.95 0.99
N LEU A 42 12.86 -2.59 -0.18
CA LEU A 42 11.87 -3.64 -0.45
C LEU A 42 12.04 -4.81 0.52
N TYR A 43 13.26 -5.29 0.72
CA TYR A 43 13.54 -6.37 1.67
C TYR A 43 13.21 -5.97 3.12
N HIS A 44 13.56 -4.75 3.52
CA HIS A 44 13.21 -4.25 4.84
C HIS A 44 11.71 -4.10 5.04
N ALA A 45 10.96 -3.70 4.01
CA ALA A 45 9.50 -3.59 4.07
C ALA A 45 8.81 -4.95 4.25
N THR A 46 9.43 -6.04 3.78
CA THR A 46 8.89 -7.40 3.94
C THR A 46 9.32 -8.09 5.22
N HIS A 47 10.59 -7.96 5.63
CA HIS A 47 11.15 -8.69 6.78
C HIS A 47 11.28 -7.87 8.05
N GLY A 48 11.13 -6.54 7.98
CA GLY A 48 11.37 -5.64 9.12
C GLY A 48 12.85 -5.47 9.48
N GLU A 49 13.76 -6.23 8.86
CA GLU A 49 15.20 -6.19 9.07
C GLU A 49 15.93 -5.85 7.77
N VAL A 50 17.06 -5.15 7.88
CA VAL A 50 17.87 -4.76 6.71
C VAL A 50 19.30 -5.31 6.76
N LEU A 51 19.76 -5.76 7.93
CA LEU A 51 21.11 -6.31 8.12
C LEU A 51 21.42 -7.51 7.23
N PRO A 52 20.52 -8.52 7.06
CA PRO A 52 20.81 -9.66 6.18
C PRO A 52 21.09 -9.24 4.74
N PHE A 53 20.35 -8.27 4.21
CA PHE A 53 20.58 -7.75 2.87
C PHE A 53 21.96 -7.09 2.74
N TRP A 54 22.30 -6.21 3.68
CA TRP A 54 23.55 -5.48 3.60
C TRP A 54 24.79 -6.33 3.89
N THR A 55 24.68 -7.40 4.69
CA THR A 55 25.80 -8.34 4.89
C THR A 55 26.09 -9.11 3.61
N VAL A 56 25.06 -9.54 2.88
CA VAL A 56 25.21 -10.19 1.56
C VAL A 56 25.75 -9.21 0.53
N TRP A 57 25.25 -7.97 0.51
CA TRP A 57 25.77 -6.91 -0.37
C TRP A 57 27.25 -6.61 -0.11
N ALA A 58 27.67 -6.50 1.16
CA ALA A 58 29.06 -6.23 1.53
C ALA A 58 30.02 -7.39 1.20
N ALA A 59 29.52 -8.64 1.24
CA ALA A 59 30.28 -9.83 0.86
C ALA A 59 30.37 -10.05 -0.66
N GLN A 60 29.49 -9.41 -1.43
CA GLN A 60 29.47 -9.51 -2.89
C GLN A 60 30.68 -8.76 -3.49
N ALA A 61 31.23 -9.29 -4.59
CA ALA A 61 32.28 -8.60 -5.33
C ALA A 61 31.78 -7.22 -5.78
N ALA A 62 32.64 -6.19 -5.66
CA ALA A 62 32.31 -4.81 -5.97
C ALA A 62 31.63 -4.71 -7.34
N CYS A 63 30.34 -4.39 -7.32
CA CYS A 63 29.54 -4.26 -8.50
C CYS A 63 29.97 -3.02 -9.28
N GLY A 64 30.36 -3.21 -10.53
CA GLY A 64 30.73 -2.11 -11.41
C GLY A 64 29.54 -1.16 -11.65
N PRO A 65 29.79 0.13 -11.91
CA PRO A 65 28.72 1.12 -12.13
C PRO A 65 27.89 0.88 -13.40
N ALA A 66 28.26 -0.10 -14.23
CA ALA A 66 27.67 -0.31 -15.55
C ALA A 66 26.25 -0.91 -15.53
N ASP A 67 25.85 -1.66 -14.49
CA ASP A 67 24.52 -2.28 -14.40
C ASP A 67 24.05 -2.42 -12.92
N PRO A 68 23.57 -1.34 -12.28
CA PRO A 68 23.19 -1.37 -10.87
C PRO A 68 21.98 -2.28 -10.59
N MET A 69 21.06 -2.43 -11.55
CA MET A 69 19.88 -3.29 -11.42
C MET A 69 20.26 -4.78 -11.35
N ARG A 70 21.19 -5.22 -12.21
CA ARG A 70 21.69 -6.59 -12.21
C ARG A 70 22.40 -6.94 -10.90
N CYS A 71 23.09 -5.96 -10.33
CA CYS A 71 23.75 -6.07 -9.05
C CYS A 71 22.77 -6.22 -7.88
N ALA A 72 21.71 -5.41 -7.85
CA ALA A 72 20.63 -5.54 -6.88
C ALA A 72 19.96 -6.91 -6.94
N LEU A 73 19.65 -7.41 -8.15
CA LEU A 73 19.11 -8.75 -8.34
C LEU A 73 20.09 -9.85 -7.89
N GLY A 74 21.38 -9.71 -8.19
CA GLY A 74 22.41 -10.65 -7.73
C GLY A 74 22.53 -10.73 -6.20
N ALA A 75 22.34 -9.60 -5.50
CA ALA A 75 22.30 -9.59 -4.03
C ALA A 75 21.08 -10.36 -3.49
N LEU A 76 19.90 -10.15 -4.08
CA LEU A 76 18.67 -10.89 -3.74
C LEU A 76 18.81 -12.39 -4.02
N ASP A 77 19.46 -12.76 -5.12
CA ASP A 77 19.75 -14.16 -5.46
C ASP A 77 20.67 -14.84 -4.43
N ALA A 78 21.64 -14.09 -3.88
CA ALA A 78 22.58 -14.60 -2.89
C ALA A 78 21.96 -14.81 -1.50
N MET A 79 20.83 -14.17 -1.17
CA MET A 79 20.16 -14.28 0.14
C MET A 79 19.47 -15.63 0.42
N ARG A 80 19.50 -16.59 -0.51
CA ARG A 80 18.88 -17.93 -0.38
C ARG A 80 17.37 -17.90 -0.03
N LEU A 81 16.66 -16.84 -0.44
CA LEU A 81 15.21 -16.73 -0.25
C LEU A 81 14.45 -17.81 -1.05
N PRO A 82 13.23 -18.20 -0.63
CA PRO A 82 12.34 -19.05 -1.42
C PRO A 82 12.08 -18.49 -2.83
N SER A 83 11.83 -19.37 -3.80
CA SER A 83 11.70 -18.98 -5.21
C SER A 83 10.56 -18.01 -5.47
N LEU A 84 9.42 -18.18 -4.78
CA LEU A 84 8.25 -17.32 -4.91
C LEU A 84 8.55 -15.91 -4.39
N GLU A 85 9.13 -15.82 -3.19
CA GLU A 85 9.48 -14.55 -2.56
C GLU A 85 10.53 -13.79 -3.38
N ARG A 86 11.55 -14.49 -3.87
CA ARG A 86 12.55 -13.89 -4.76
C ARG A 86 11.95 -13.34 -6.03
N ALA A 87 11.03 -14.08 -6.66
CA ALA A 87 10.32 -13.62 -7.84
C ALA A 87 9.42 -12.40 -7.53
N ALA A 88 8.78 -12.38 -6.36
CA ALA A 88 7.97 -11.26 -5.91
C ALA A 88 8.82 -10.00 -5.64
N LEU A 89 9.97 -10.14 -4.97
CA LEU A 89 10.93 -9.04 -4.75
C LEU A 89 11.49 -8.52 -6.07
N GLY A 90 11.83 -9.42 -7.01
CA GLY A 90 12.23 -9.04 -8.37
C GLY A 90 11.13 -8.28 -9.12
N ALA A 91 9.85 -8.70 -8.98
CA ALA A 91 8.72 -7.98 -9.56
C ALA A 91 8.50 -6.61 -8.91
N GLY A 92 8.67 -6.49 -7.59
CA GLY A 92 8.61 -5.22 -6.86
C GLY A 92 9.70 -4.24 -7.31
N LEU A 93 10.91 -4.74 -7.48
CA LEU A 93 12.04 -3.97 -8.01
C LEU A 93 11.83 -3.58 -9.48
N ALA A 94 11.28 -4.48 -10.30
CA ALA A 94 10.94 -4.15 -11.69
C ALA A 94 9.83 -3.09 -11.78
N ALA A 95 8.86 -3.11 -10.86
CA ALA A 95 7.78 -2.14 -10.77
C ALA A 95 8.21 -0.78 -10.18
N ARG A 96 9.46 -0.66 -9.72
CA ARG A 96 10.03 0.55 -9.10
C ARG A 96 9.24 1.07 -7.88
N ILE A 97 8.70 0.17 -7.06
CA ILE A 97 7.76 0.51 -5.96
C ILE A 97 8.39 1.47 -4.94
N GLU A 98 9.65 1.25 -4.59
CA GLU A 98 10.35 2.00 -3.54
C GLU A 98 11.25 3.12 -4.09
N ALA A 99 11.27 3.33 -5.41
CA ALA A 99 12.04 4.41 -6.03
C ALA A 99 11.75 5.83 -5.45
N PRO A 100 10.49 6.19 -5.11
CA PRO A 100 10.23 7.47 -4.44
C PRO A 100 10.90 7.61 -3.07
N LYS A 101 11.10 6.49 -2.35
CA LYS A 101 11.79 6.47 -1.05
C LYS A 101 13.29 6.72 -1.23
N VAL A 102 13.87 6.20 -2.32
CA VAL A 102 15.26 6.51 -2.72
C VAL A 102 15.46 7.99 -2.97
N GLU A 103 14.52 8.63 -3.69
CA GLU A 103 14.54 10.08 -3.89
C GLU A 103 14.40 10.85 -2.57
N ALA A 104 13.53 10.42 -1.67
CA ALA A 104 13.39 11.04 -0.35
C ALA A 104 14.72 10.99 0.42
N TRP A 105 15.44 9.87 0.39
CA TRP A 105 16.77 9.78 0.99
C TRP A 105 17.81 10.65 0.28
N ALA A 106 17.77 10.75 -1.05
CA ALA A 106 18.64 11.66 -1.80
C ALA A 106 18.45 13.12 -1.37
N ALA A 107 17.19 13.58 -1.30
CA ALA A 107 16.86 14.93 -0.88
C ALA A 107 17.31 15.22 0.57
N LEU A 108 17.11 14.25 1.49
CA LEU A 108 17.57 14.39 2.87
C LEU A 108 19.10 14.40 2.97
N ALA A 109 19.80 13.56 2.20
CA ALA A 109 21.26 13.52 2.19
C ALA A 109 21.86 14.85 1.72
N GLN A 110 21.21 15.54 0.76
CA GLN A 110 21.64 16.87 0.30
C GLN A 110 21.56 17.93 1.41
N THR A 111 20.62 17.84 2.34
CA THR A 111 20.51 18.80 3.46
C THR A 111 21.64 18.68 4.48
N ILE A 112 22.29 17.51 4.56
CA ILE A 112 23.34 17.20 5.53
C ILE A 112 24.74 17.43 4.92
N SER A 113 24.83 17.49 3.61
CA SER A 113 26.10 17.47 2.88
C SER A 113 26.90 18.77 2.99
N GLU A 114 27.81 18.82 3.97
CA GLU A 114 29.06 19.56 3.86
C GLU A 114 30.09 18.66 3.13
N ALA A 115 30.88 19.24 2.21
CA ALA A 115 31.73 18.53 1.24
C ALA A 115 32.79 17.60 1.88
N SER A 116 32.42 16.37 2.24
CA SER A 116 33.30 15.36 2.83
C SER A 116 33.05 13.96 2.24
N ASP A 117 34.10 13.30 1.74
CA ASP A 117 34.07 11.95 1.14
C ASP A 117 33.92 10.81 2.17
N ALA A 118 33.38 11.09 3.36
CA ALA A 118 33.23 10.07 4.40
C ALA A 118 32.17 9.00 3.98
N PRO A 119 32.38 7.71 4.35
CA PRO A 119 31.46 6.63 3.99
C PRO A 119 30.11 6.76 4.70
N CYS A 120 30.08 7.32 5.92
CA CYS A 120 28.87 7.61 6.66
C CYS A 120 29.01 8.94 7.40
N TRP A 121 27.90 9.65 7.53
CA TRP A 121 27.73 10.77 8.45
C TRP A 121 26.73 10.39 9.53
N TYR A 122 26.91 10.93 10.72
CA TYR A 122 26.07 10.66 11.86
C TYR A 122 25.35 11.93 12.27
N VAL A 123 24.07 11.81 12.56
CA VAL A 123 23.23 12.92 13.04
C VAL A 123 22.64 12.51 14.37
N ALA A 124 22.91 13.30 15.40
CA ALA A 124 22.35 13.14 16.74
C ALA A 124 22.03 14.51 17.33
N CYS A 125 20.76 14.72 17.71
CA CYS A 125 20.29 15.94 18.38
C CYS A 125 20.68 17.22 17.65
N GLY A 126 20.44 17.24 16.33
CA GLY A 126 20.76 18.36 15.45
C GLY A 126 22.25 18.55 15.12
N VAL A 127 23.15 17.75 15.71
CA VAL A 127 24.60 17.82 15.43
C VAL A 127 25.00 16.75 14.41
N THR A 128 25.67 17.19 13.34
CA THR A 128 26.26 16.32 12.33
C THR A 128 27.72 16.02 12.68
N SER A 129 28.13 14.76 12.61
CA SER A 129 29.51 14.34 12.87
C SER A 129 29.96 13.24 11.89
N ILE A 130 31.24 13.23 11.56
CA ILE A 130 31.83 12.20 10.67
C ILE A 130 32.32 10.99 11.46
N SER A 131 32.78 11.22 12.69
CA SER A 131 33.23 10.15 13.60
C SER A 131 32.07 9.59 14.40
N LEU A 132 32.03 8.25 14.51
CA LEU A 132 31.04 7.55 15.32
C LEU A 132 31.23 7.84 16.82
N ALA A 133 32.48 7.98 17.29
CA ALA A 133 32.76 8.29 18.70
C ALA A 133 32.18 9.65 19.11
N ASP A 134 32.34 10.65 18.24
CA ASP A 134 31.82 12.00 18.46
C ASP A 134 30.28 11.98 18.45
N ALA A 135 29.68 11.25 17.51
CA ALA A 135 28.24 11.05 17.45
C ALA A 135 27.68 10.42 18.73
N LEU A 136 28.33 9.36 19.22
CA LEU A 136 27.93 8.65 20.44
C LEU A 136 28.04 9.54 21.68
N SER A 137 29.05 10.42 21.72
CA SER A 137 29.22 11.42 22.77
C SER A 137 28.13 12.50 22.71
N ALA A 138 27.75 12.93 21.50
CA ALA A 138 26.65 13.88 21.29
C ALA A 138 25.34 13.28 21.79
N VAL A 139 25.03 12.03 21.44
CA VAL A 139 23.85 11.29 21.92
C VAL A 139 23.78 11.25 23.45
N SER A 140 24.92 11.07 24.15
CA SER A 140 24.94 11.10 25.63
C SER A 140 24.83 12.50 26.24
N ALA A 141 25.19 13.53 25.48
CA ALA A 141 25.10 14.93 25.91
C ALA A 141 23.72 15.54 25.60
N CYS A 142 22.86 14.84 24.85
CA CYS A 142 21.54 15.32 24.50
C CYS A 142 20.68 15.48 25.76
N PRO A 143 19.99 16.62 25.93
CA PRO A 143 18.99 16.74 26.98
C PRO A 143 17.93 15.65 26.76
N GLY A 144 17.52 14.95 27.83
CA GLY A 144 16.57 13.81 27.81
C GLY A 144 15.13 14.16 27.39
N GLN A 145 14.98 15.28 26.69
CA GLN A 145 13.77 15.89 26.21
C GLN A 145 14.07 16.77 24.99
N ALA A 146 15.07 16.42 24.17
CA ALA A 146 15.08 16.87 22.79
C ALA A 146 13.79 16.32 22.18
N ASP A 147 12.89 17.24 21.88
CA ASP A 147 11.52 16.98 21.45
C ASP A 147 11.47 15.81 20.48
N ALA A 148 10.43 14.99 20.59
CA ALA A 148 10.08 13.95 19.61
C ALA A 148 9.83 14.51 18.18
N ASP A 149 10.23 15.76 17.93
CA ASP A 149 9.96 16.60 16.78
C ASP A 149 11.23 17.34 16.32
N ASP A 150 12.40 16.71 16.46
CA ASP A 150 13.65 17.06 15.76
C ASP A 150 13.49 16.89 14.22
N GLY A 151 12.42 17.43 13.61
CA GLY A 151 12.17 17.63 12.17
C GLY A 151 12.31 16.44 11.20
N MET A 152 12.73 15.27 11.68
CA MET A 152 13.41 14.27 10.86
C MET A 152 13.04 12.83 11.22
N ALA A 153 12.14 12.60 12.19
CA ALA A 153 11.57 11.28 12.42
C ALA A 153 10.49 10.97 11.36
N LEU A 154 10.90 10.84 10.09
CA LEU A 154 9.99 10.69 8.95
C LEU A 154 9.42 9.27 8.79
N GLY A 155 9.79 8.32 9.66
CA GLY A 155 9.41 6.90 9.51
C GLY A 155 10.04 6.23 8.28
N LEU A 156 11.01 6.88 7.63
CA LEU A 156 11.69 6.39 6.44
C LEU A 156 12.97 5.60 6.75
N GLU A 157 13.39 5.58 8.02
CA GLU A 157 14.68 5.03 8.45
C GLU A 157 14.60 3.52 8.66
N HIS A 158 15.70 2.82 8.37
CA HIS A 158 15.79 1.40 8.70
C HIS A 158 16.47 1.24 10.05
N ARG A 159 15.80 0.57 11.00
CA ARG A 159 16.40 0.29 12.31
C ARG A 159 17.46 -0.80 12.18
N LEU A 160 18.65 -0.56 12.72
CA LEU A 160 19.77 -1.50 12.65
C LEU A 160 19.89 -2.39 13.90
N SER A 161 19.67 -1.81 15.08
CA SER A 161 19.85 -2.51 16.36
C SER A 161 18.52 -2.99 16.91
N SER A 162 18.47 -4.26 17.34
CA SER A 162 17.37 -4.89 18.06
C SER A 162 17.30 -4.47 19.53
N SER A 163 18.19 -3.59 20.00
CA SER A 163 18.20 -3.19 21.41
C SER A 163 16.86 -2.54 21.78
N THR A 164 16.25 -3.05 22.85
CA THR A 164 14.97 -2.62 23.42
C THR A 164 15.06 -1.26 24.12
N SER A 165 15.97 -0.37 23.66
CA SER A 165 16.11 0.95 24.26
C SER A 165 14.77 1.67 24.14
N SER A 166 14.23 2.04 25.31
CA SER A 166 12.97 2.74 25.50
C SER A 166 12.76 3.82 24.42
N ALA A 167 11.52 3.99 23.96
CA ALA A 167 11.11 5.01 23.00
C ALA A 167 11.53 6.45 23.36
N ALA A 168 12.01 6.68 24.59
CA ALA A 168 12.54 7.95 25.10
C ALA A 168 14.06 8.16 24.88
N ALA A 169 14.79 7.19 24.31
CA ALA A 169 16.22 7.34 24.04
C ALA A 169 16.48 8.24 22.81
N PRO A 170 17.50 9.13 22.84
CA PRO A 170 17.85 9.96 21.70
C PRO A 170 18.25 9.10 20.49
N LYS A 171 17.64 9.40 19.33
CA LYS A 171 17.87 8.67 18.07
C LYS A 171 19.21 9.05 17.46
N LEU A 172 20.03 8.05 17.13
CA LEU A 172 21.23 8.23 16.32
C LEU A 172 20.93 7.80 14.88
N VAL A 173 21.06 8.74 13.94
CA VAL A 173 20.85 8.47 12.51
C VAL A 173 22.19 8.40 11.80
N ALA A 174 22.50 7.29 11.14
CA ALA A 174 23.65 7.12 10.29
C ALA A 174 23.23 7.22 8.81
N VAL A 175 23.71 8.25 8.12
CA VAL A 175 23.54 8.47 6.68
C VAL A 175 24.75 7.88 5.97
N CYS A 176 24.58 6.75 5.30
CA CYS A 176 25.68 5.99 4.71
C CYS A 176 25.59 5.88 3.19
N ASP A 177 26.75 5.83 2.54
CA ASP A 177 26.87 5.42 1.13
C ASP A 177 27.09 3.91 1.05
N PRO A 178 26.11 3.13 0.59
CA PRO A 178 26.20 1.67 0.53
C PRO A 178 27.24 1.17 -0.48
N HIS A 179 27.73 2.05 -1.35
CA HIS A 179 28.72 1.69 -2.34
C HIS A 179 30.15 2.11 -1.97
N ALA A 180 30.36 2.63 -0.76
CA ALA A 180 31.68 2.96 -0.25
C ALA A 180 32.48 1.67 0.08
N PRO A 181 33.81 1.61 -0.19
CA PRO A 181 34.63 0.40 -0.05
C PRO A 181 34.82 -0.11 1.40
N ARG A 182 34.27 0.59 2.40
CA ARG A 182 34.29 0.21 3.82
C ARG A 182 32.89 0.14 4.44
N PHE A 183 31.84 0.14 3.61
CA PHE A 183 30.47 0.13 4.10
C PHE A 183 30.19 -1.08 5.01
N GLY A 184 30.61 -2.29 4.61
CA GLY A 184 30.42 -3.51 5.40
C GLY A 184 31.05 -3.45 6.79
N SER A 185 32.30 -3.00 6.92
CA SER A 185 32.96 -2.92 8.22
C SER A 185 32.38 -1.84 9.11
N VAL A 186 31.93 -0.72 8.55
CA VAL A 186 31.19 0.31 9.32
C VAL A 186 29.86 -0.25 9.80
N LEU A 187 29.13 -0.96 8.94
CA LEU A 187 27.85 -1.56 9.29
C LEU A 187 27.97 -2.59 10.42
N GLU A 188 29.00 -3.44 10.41
CA GLU A 188 29.26 -4.38 11.50
C GLU A 188 29.52 -3.67 12.84
N VAL A 189 30.26 -2.56 12.81
CA VAL A 189 30.48 -1.74 14.01
C VAL A 189 29.15 -1.16 14.50
N LEU A 190 28.35 -0.58 13.60
CA LEU A 190 27.03 -0.02 13.94
C LEU A 190 26.06 -1.08 14.48
N ALA A 191 26.07 -2.28 13.91
CA ALA A 191 25.18 -3.37 14.30
C ALA A 191 25.46 -3.89 15.72
N ASN A 192 26.73 -3.88 16.13
CA ASN A 192 27.18 -4.38 17.43
C ASN A 192 27.10 -3.33 18.56
N HIS A 193 26.58 -2.14 18.29
CA HIS A 193 26.41 -1.11 19.31
C HIS A 193 25.09 -1.25 20.07
N ASP A 194 25.13 -0.97 21.38
CA ASP A 194 23.98 -1.09 22.28
C ASP A 194 22.89 -0.02 22.06
N LYS A 195 23.20 1.06 21.34
CA LYS A 195 22.27 2.17 21.08
C LYS A 195 21.36 1.87 19.90
N ALA A 196 20.14 2.41 19.91
CA ALA A 196 19.26 2.38 18.75
C ALA A 196 19.83 3.27 17.62
N ILE A 197 20.32 2.60 16.57
CA ILE A 197 20.86 3.25 15.36
C ILE A 197 19.86 3.08 14.22
N PHE A 198 19.61 4.19 13.53
CA PHE A 198 18.73 4.30 12.38
C PHE A 198 19.55 4.58 11.12
N LEU A 199 19.38 3.80 10.07
CA LEU A 199 20.05 3.99 8.79
C LEU A 199 19.24 4.87 7.84
N ARG A 200 19.98 5.74 7.15
CA ARG A 200 19.57 6.40 5.91
C ARG A 200 20.65 6.21 4.86
N TYR A 201 20.28 6.35 3.60
CA TYR A 201 21.19 6.10 2.50
C TYR A 201 21.51 7.39 1.74
N ARG A 202 22.73 7.46 1.21
CA ARG A 202 23.13 8.47 0.22
C ARG A 202 23.24 7.77 -1.14
N PRO A 203 22.26 7.95 -2.04
CA PRO A 203 22.31 7.38 -3.39
C PRO A 203 23.53 7.89 -4.17
N ARG A 204 24.04 7.07 -5.09
CA ARG A 204 25.14 7.46 -5.99
C ARG A 204 24.74 8.48 -7.05
N SER A 205 23.54 8.33 -7.60
CA SER A 205 22.99 9.26 -8.59
C SER A 205 22.18 10.34 -7.89
N SER A 206 22.36 11.59 -8.34
CA SER A 206 21.52 12.69 -7.90
C SER A 206 20.28 12.81 -8.79
N ALA A 207 19.23 13.47 -8.30
CA ALA A 207 18.04 13.75 -9.08
C ALA A 207 18.41 14.51 -10.37
N GLY A 208 18.19 13.88 -11.53
CA GLY A 208 18.47 14.46 -12.85
C GLY A 208 19.69 13.90 -13.58
N ASP A 209 20.56 13.11 -12.94
CA ASP A 209 21.70 12.45 -13.62
C ASP A 209 21.23 11.31 -14.54
N GLU A 210 20.26 10.51 -14.08
CA GLU A 210 19.67 9.41 -14.82
C GLU A 210 18.18 9.32 -14.49
N SER A 211 17.31 9.36 -15.51
CA SER A 211 15.87 9.30 -15.27
C SER A 211 15.43 7.85 -15.03
N VAL A 212 14.68 7.62 -13.95
CA VAL A 212 14.10 6.31 -13.64
C VAL A 212 12.93 6.03 -14.58
N ALA A 213 13.01 4.95 -15.36
CA ALA A 213 11.89 4.48 -16.17
C ALA A 213 10.75 3.99 -15.25
N LEU A 214 9.57 4.60 -15.40
CA LEU A 214 8.39 4.23 -14.61
C LEU A 214 7.65 3.06 -15.25
N GLN A 215 7.02 2.24 -14.40
CA GLN A 215 6.19 1.12 -14.81
C GLN A 215 4.78 1.25 -14.19
N GLY A 216 3.86 0.38 -14.60
CA GLY A 216 2.50 0.33 -14.05
C GLY A 216 1.52 1.33 -14.66
N PHE A 217 1.86 1.97 -15.79
CA PHE A 217 0.94 2.79 -16.58
C PHE A 217 0.44 2.02 -17.83
N GLY A 218 -0.71 2.44 -18.35
CA GLY A 218 -1.25 1.94 -19.62
C GLY A 218 -1.36 3.05 -20.65
N ALA A 219 -0.90 2.80 -21.87
CA ALA A 219 -1.10 3.70 -23.00
C ALA A 219 -2.36 3.29 -23.78
N THR A 220 -3.26 4.24 -24.04
CA THR A 220 -4.46 3.99 -24.84
C THR A 220 -4.43 4.80 -26.12
N ILE A 221 -4.49 4.14 -27.27
CA ILE A 221 -4.67 4.79 -28.57
C ILE A 221 -6.17 4.88 -28.82
N ARG A 222 -6.73 6.08 -28.70
CA ARG A 222 -8.15 6.33 -29.00
C ARG A 222 -8.32 6.69 -30.46
N ILE A 223 -9.20 5.97 -31.14
CA ILE A 223 -9.61 6.29 -32.50
C ILE A 223 -10.51 7.54 -32.44
N LYS A 224 -10.04 8.66 -32.98
CA LYS A 224 -10.83 9.88 -33.09
C LYS A 224 -11.63 9.84 -34.39
N SER A 225 -12.96 9.80 -34.30
CA SER A 225 -13.89 9.63 -35.43
C SER A 225 -13.97 10.79 -36.43
N SER A 226 -13.11 11.82 -36.34
CA SER A 226 -13.22 13.03 -37.17
C SER A 226 -12.50 12.97 -38.53
N GLU A 227 -11.69 11.96 -38.83
CA GLU A 227 -10.95 11.87 -40.10
C GLU A 227 -11.46 10.78 -41.07
N TYR A 228 -12.25 9.81 -40.58
CA TYR A 228 -12.89 8.77 -41.42
C TYR A 228 -14.12 9.24 -42.21
N ARG A 229 -14.44 10.54 -42.18
CA ARG A 229 -15.54 11.10 -42.98
C ARG A 229 -15.10 11.49 -44.40
N PHE A 230 -13.80 11.54 -44.70
CA PHE A 230 -13.33 12.08 -45.98
C PHE A 230 -12.31 11.25 -46.75
N VAL A 231 -11.88 10.10 -46.23
CA VAL A 231 -10.94 9.23 -46.95
C VAL A 231 -11.53 7.83 -47.09
N ASP A 232 -11.93 7.56 -48.33
CA ASP A 232 -12.04 6.26 -48.99
C ASP A 232 -13.41 5.56 -49.11
N ASP A 233 -14.35 6.22 -49.79
CA ASP A 233 -15.50 5.57 -50.47
C ASP A 233 -15.10 5.04 -51.88
N ARG A 234 -13.81 4.76 -52.18
CA ARG A 234 -13.36 4.38 -53.53
C ARG A 234 -12.82 2.96 -53.69
N ALA A 235 -12.90 2.11 -52.66
CA ALA A 235 -12.50 0.71 -52.76
C ALA A 235 -13.63 -0.31 -52.46
N SER A 236 -14.89 0.05 -52.64
CA SER A 236 -15.98 -0.95 -52.70
C SER A 236 -16.07 -1.52 -54.12
N GLY A 237 -15.10 -2.37 -54.46
CA GLY A 237 -15.05 -3.08 -55.73
C GLY A 237 -14.22 -4.36 -55.58
N SER A 238 -14.92 -5.49 -55.54
CA SER A 238 -14.44 -6.88 -55.63
C SER A 238 -13.45 -7.38 -54.56
N SER A 239 -13.98 -8.14 -53.60
CA SER A 239 -13.36 -9.41 -53.19
C SER A 239 -14.48 -10.38 -52.83
N GLU A 240 -14.58 -11.44 -53.63
CA GLU A 240 -15.58 -12.49 -53.58
C GLU A 240 -15.57 -13.24 -52.24
N ASP A 241 -16.72 -13.83 -51.92
CA ASP A 241 -16.90 -14.83 -50.87
C ASP A 241 -15.88 -15.97 -51.03
N ASP A 242 -14.86 -16.02 -50.17
CA ASP A 242 -14.17 -17.27 -49.91
C ASP A 242 -14.85 -17.97 -48.73
N SER A 243 -15.53 -19.04 -49.11
CA SER A 243 -16.16 -20.05 -48.27
C SER A 243 -15.27 -20.48 -47.10
N ALA A 244 -15.90 -20.55 -45.94
CA ALA A 244 -15.36 -21.14 -44.74
C ALA A 244 -15.05 -22.63 -44.94
N GLU A 245 -13.78 -22.98 -44.92
CA GLU A 245 -13.25 -24.27 -44.46
C GLU A 245 -11.74 -24.09 -44.31
N GLU A 246 -11.26 -23.94 -43.07
CA GLU A 246 -9.88 -24.23 -42.63
C GLU A 246 -9.80 -23.98 -41.12
N ALA A 247 -10.34 -24.93 -40.37
CA ALA A 247 -9.82 -25.26 -39.07
C ALA A 247 -8.65 -26.23 -39.28
N GLU A 248 -7.60 -26.08 -38.47
CA GLU A 248 -6.48 -27.01 -38.32
C GLU A 248 -5.39 -26.95 -39.40
N GLU A 249 -4.50 -25.96 -39.28
CA GLU A 249 -3.07 -26.21 -39.52
C GLU A 249 -2.23 -25.37 -38.56
N GLU A 250 -1.76 -26.01 -37.49
CA GLU A 250 -0.75 -25.49 -36.58
C GLU A 250 0.62 -25.64 -37.25
N ALA A 251 1.13 -24.56 -37.85
CA ALA A 251 2.53 -24.51 -38.26
C ALA A 251 3.40 -23.97 -37.11
N GLU A 252 4.38 -24.78 -36.71
CA GLU A 252 5.47 -24.45 -35.81
C GLU A 252 6.10 -23.08 -36.15
N ALA A 253 5.87 -22.09 -35.30
CA ALA A 253 6.79 -20.98 -35.13
C ALA A 253 7.37 -21.10 -33.72
N GLY A 254 8.37 -21.98 -33.61
CA GLY A 254 9.28 -22.07 -32.48
C GLY A 254 10.02 -20.75 -32.34
N GLY A 255 9.54 -19.91 -31.43
CA GLY A 255 10.22 -18.73 -30.96
C GLY A 255 9.72 -18.44 -29.56
N GLU A 256 10.51 -18.80 -28.56
CA GLU A 256 10.39 -18.27 -27.21
C GLU A 256 10.60 -16.76 -27.27
N GLY A 257 9.53 -16.04 -27.53
CA GLY A 257 9.56 -14.59 -27.67
C GLY A 257 8.15 -14.07 -27.66
N ASP A 258 8.02 -12.82 -27.20
CA ASP A 258 6.79 -12.05 -26.99
C ASP A 258 6.06 -11.68 -28.29
N ALA A 259 6.09 -12.59 -29.27
CA ALA A 259 5.53 -12.46 -30.59
C ALA A 259 4.00 -12.29 -30.52
N PRO A 260 3.43 -11.34 -31.30
CA PRO A 260 1.98 -11.24 -31.41
C PRO A 260 1.41 -12.57 -31.93
N SER A 261 0.28 -13.00 -31.35
CA SER A 261 -0.38 -14.25 -31.73
C SER A 261 -0.65 -14.31 -33.24
N TRP A 262 -0.78 -15.53 -33.76
CA TRP A 262 -1.13 -15.77 -35.15
C TRP A 262 -2.38 -14.98 -35.61
N LEU A 263 -3.32 -14.73 -34.67
CA LEU A 263 -4.52 -13.91 -34.88
C LEU A 263 -4.17 -12.47 -35.29
N LEU A 264 -3.24 -11.83 -34.57
CA LEU A 264 -2.77 -10.48 -34.89
C LEU A 264 -2.01 -10.45 -36.23
N ARG A 265 -1.14 -11.43 -36.47
CA ARG A 265 -0.29 -11.44 -37.68
C ARG A 265 -1.08 -11.64 -38.97
N ARG A 266 -2.10 -12.49 -38.97
CA ARG A 266 -2.85 -12.85 -40.19
C ARG A 266 -4.04 -11.92 -40.45
N ARG A 267 -4.60 -11.29 -39.42
CA ARG A 267 -5.92 -10.63 -39.51
C ARG A 267 -5.91 -9.13 -39.20
N ALA A 268 -4.75 -8.53 -38.93
CA ALA A 268 -4.61 -7.09 -38.70
C ALA A 268 -4.79 -6.21 -39.95
N SER A 269 -4.80 -6.81 -41.15
CA SER A 269 -4.92 -6.09 -42.43
C SER A 269 -6.35 -5.84 -42.89
N GLU A 270 -7.37 -6.35 -42.20
CA GLU A 270 -8.76 -6.20 -42.66
C GLU A 270 -9.37 -4.87 -42.19
N PRO A 271 -9.89 -4.01 -43.10
CA PRO A 271 -10.56 -2.78 -42.72
C PRO A 271 -11.89 -3.03 -41.99
N ILE A 272 -12.20 -2.17 -41.02
CA ILE A 272 -13.44 -2.20 -40.23
C ILE A 272 -14.55 -1.48 -41.01
N ASP A 273 -15.48 -2.23 -41.59
CA ASP A 273 -16.66 -1.65 -42.25
C ASP A 273 -17.66 -1.10 -41.22
N LYS A 274 -18.37 -0.02 -41.56
CA LYS A 274 -19.36 0.62 -40.66
C LYS A 274 -20.52 -0.33 -40.29
N ASP A 275 -20.90 -1.23 -41.20
CA ASP A 275 -21.97 -2.23 -41.00
C ASP A 275 -21.59 -3.31 -39.97
N PHE A 276 -20.31 -3.40 -39.61
CA PHE A 276 -19.80 -4.28 -38.57
C PHE A 276 -20.29 -3.86 -37.16
N LEU A 277 -20.60 -2.58 -36.94
CA LEU A 277 -20.91 -2.00 -35.63
C LEU A 277 -22.40 -2.08 -35.23
N SER A 278 -23.20 -2.94 -35.87
CA SER A 278 -24.60 -3.13 -35.46
C SER A 278 -24.69 -3.65 -34.02
N GLU A 279 -25.65 -3.13 -33.23
CA GLU A 279 -25.80 -3.42 -31.80
C GLU A 279 -25.90 -4.93 -31.49
N THR A 280 -26.58 -5.68 -32.39
CA THR A 280 -26.75 -7.13 -32.26
C THR A 280 -25.43 -7.90 -32.43
N ARG A 281 -24.57 -7.48 -33.38
CA ARG A 281 -23.24 -8.08 -33.59
C ARG A 281 -22.27 -7.72 -32.48
N LEU A 282 -22.38 -6.52 -31.91
CA LEU A 282 -21.56 -6.10 -30.77
C LEU A 282 -21.88 -6.92 -29.51
N ALA A 283 -23.15 -7.27 -29.29
CA ALA A 283 -23.53 -8.12 -28.16
C ALA A 283 -22.91 -9.53 -28.27
N SER A 284 -22.94 -10.15 -29.46
CA SER A 284 -22.35 -11.48 -29.69
C SER A 284 -20.81 -11.48 -29.71
N LEU A 285 -20.18 -10.34 -30.01
CA LEU A 285 -18.73 -10.22 -30.12
C LEU A 285 -18.00 -10.61 -28.83
N SER A 286 -18.55 -10.24 -27.67
CA SER A 286 -17.97 -10.57 -26.36
C SER A 286 -17.88 -12.09 -26.12
N VAL A 287 -18.95 -12.82 -26.47
CA VAL A 287 -19.02 -14.27 -26.37
C VAL A 287 -18.08 -14.93 -27.37
N GLN A 288 -18.05 -14.42 -28.60
CA GLN A 288 -17.16 -14.92 -29.66
C GLN A 288 -15.69 -14.72 -29.31
N ALA A 289 -15.33 -13.58 -28.73
CA ALA A 289 -14.00 -13.29 -28.22
C ALA A 289 -13.61 -14.26 -27.09
N ALA A 290 -14.49 -14.47 -26.11
CA ALA A 290 -14.26 -15.42 -25.03
C ALA A 290 -14.07 -16.85 -25.56
N LEU A 291 -14.91 -17.29 -26.50
CA LEU A 291 -14.81 -18.61 -27.13
C LEU A 291 -13.51 -18.78 -27.93
N SER A 292 -13.08 -17.73 -28.63
CA SER A 292 -11.79 -17.73 -29.33
C SER A 292 -10.61 -17.90 -28.37
N VAL A 293 -10.66 -17.25 -27.20
CA VAL A 293 -9.64 -17.39 -26.16
C VAL A 293 -9.65 -18.80 -25.56
N LEU A 294 -10.83 -19.35 -25.27
CA LEU A 294 -10.97 -20.70 -24.70
C LEU A 294 -10.53 -21.82 -25.65
N ARG A 295 -10.72 -21.63 -26.96
CA ARG A 295 -10.28 -22.59 -27.99
C ARG A 295 -8.80 -22.49 -28.33
N ALA A 296 -8.11 -21.43 -27.89
CA ALA A 296 -6.71 -21.22 -28.22
C ALA A 296 -5.78 -22.10 -27.36
N ARG A 297 -4.67 -22.56 -27.97
CA ARG A 297 -3.63 -23.32 -27.27
C ARG A 297 -2.89 -22.50 -26.19
N ARG A 298 -2.84 -21.18 -26.36
CA ARG A 298 -2.24 -20.21 -25.41
C ARG A 298 -3.29 -19.17 -24.97
N PRO A 299 -4.25 -19.54 -24.10
CA PRO A 299 -5.41 -18.72 -23.79
C PRO A 299 -5.05 -17.34 -23.24
N LEU A 300 -4.09 -17.25 -22.31
CA LEU A 300 -3.68 -15.98 -21.71
C LEU A 300 -3.02 -15.03 -22.71
N ALA A 301 -2.16 -15.54 -23.60
CA ALA A 301 -1.54 -14.74 -24.64
C ALA A 301 -2.58 -14.23 -25.64
N THR A 302 -3.52 -15.09 -26.04
CA THR A 302 -4.63 -14.66 -26.91
C THR A 302 -5.57 -13.67 -26.23
N LEU A 303 -5.80 -13.80 -24.92
CA LEU A 303 -6.60 -12.85 -24.15
C LEU A 303 -5.94 -11.47 -24.15
N ARG A 304 -4.64 -11.41 -23.85
CA ARG A 304 -3.85 -10.17 -23.91
C ARG A 304 -3.95 -9.51 -25.28
N ASP A 305 -3.78 -10.28 -26.34
CA ASP A 305 -3.79 -9.78 -27.71
C ASP A 305 -5.16 -9.26 -28.13
N VAL A 306 -6.23 -10.00 -27.79
CA VAL A 306 -7.63 -9.58 -28.01
C VAL A 306 -7.95 -8.31 -27.23
N CYS A 307 -7.55 -8.22 -25.96
CA CYS A 307 -7.78 -7.03 -25.13
C CYS A 307 -6.98 -5.81 -25.61
N GLY A 308 -5.72 -6.00 -26.03
CA GLY A 308 -4.84 -4.91 -26.49
C GLY A 308 -5.20 -4.37 -27.88
N HIS A 309 -5.79 -5.19 -28.75
CA HIS A 309 -6.03 -4.85 -30.16
C HIS A 309 -7.48 -5.11 -30.60
N LEU A 310 -8.43 -5.04 -29.67
CA LEU A 310 -9.83 -5.38 -29.93
C LEU A 310 -10.42 -4.71 -31.18
N PRO A 311 -10.21 -3.41 -31.45
CA PRO A 311 -10.78 -2.77 -32.64
C PRO A 311 -10.32 -3.43 -33.93
N ILE A 312 -9.03 -3.78 -34.03
CA ILE A 312 -8.43 -4.41 -35.20
C ILE A 312 -8.94 -5.85 -35.36
N LEU A 313 -9.07 -6.57 -34.24
CA LEU A 313 -9.47 -7.98 -34.22
C LEU A 313 -10.98 -8.20 -34.30
N ALA A 314 -11.80 -7.16 -34.16
CA ALA A 314 -13.25 -7.30 -34.02
C ALA A 314 -13.88 -8.09 -35.18
N ARG A 315 -13.51 -7.77 -36.43
CA ARG A 315 -13.98 -8.46 -37.64
C ARG A 315 -13.62 -9.94 -37.68
N ALA A 316 -12.39 -10.24 -37.29
CA ALA A 316 -11.90 -11.62 -37.19
C ALA A 316 -12.67 -12.43 -36.13
N LEU A 317 -13.00 -11.80 -35.01
CA LEU A 317 -13.70 -12.44 -33.90
C LEU A 317 -15.19 -12.67 -34.23
N SER A 318 -15.82 -11.81 -35.03
CA SER A 318 -17.23 -12.00 -35.38
C SER A 318 -17.51 -13.23 -36.24
N ARG A 319 -16.50 -13.71 -36.99
CA ARG A 319 -16.61 -14.91 -37.83
C ARG A 319 -16.58 -16.20 -37.02
N VAL A 320 -16.25 -16.13 -35.72
CA VAL A 320 -16.23 -17.30 -34.86
C VAL A 320 -17.65 -17.82 -34.71
N SER A 321 -17.89 -19.01 -35.26
CA SER A 321 -19.16 -19.70 -35.17
C SER A 321 -19.49 -20.04 -33.71
N THR A 322 -20.71 -19.69 -33.32
CA THR A 322 -21.30 -20.02 -32.02
C THR A 322 -22.40 -21.05 -32.23
N VAL A 323 -22.51 -22.02 -31.32
CA VAL A 323 -23.43 -23.18 -31.44
C VAL A 323 -24.90 -22.72 -31.46
N SER A 324 -25.25 -21.65 -30.73
CA SER A 324 -26.44 -20.82 -30.94
C SER A 324 -26.38 -19.54 -30.08
N PRO A 325 -26.98 -18.42 -30.51
CA PRO A 325 -27.03 -17.19 -29.69
C PRO A 325 -27.88 -17.34 -28.42
N ALA A 326 -28.90 -18.21 -28.45
CA ALA A 326 -29.75 -18.49 -27.28
C ALA A 326 -28.98 -19.20 -26.17
N HIS A 327 -28.18 -20.21 -26.51
CA HIS A 327 -27.38 -20.95 -25.54
C HIS A 327 -26.23 -20.11 -24.97
N ALA A 328 -25.66 -19.22 -25.78
CA ALA A 328 -24.70 -18.22 -25.30
C ALA A 328 -25.31 -17.27 -24.26
N ALA A 329 -26.55 -16.79 -24.49
CA ALA A 329 -27.23 -15.92 -23.53
C ALA A 329 -27.56 -16.65 -22.22
N GLU A 330 -28.00 -17.91 -22.31
CA GLU A 330 -28.30 -18.75 -21.14
C GLU A 330 -27.05 -19.02 -20.29
N THR A 331 -25.93 -19.39 -20.93
CA THR A 331 -24.66 -19.64 -20.22
C THR A 331 -24.12 -18.38 -19.53
N VAL A 332 -24.21 -17.21 -20.19
CA VAL A 332 -23.84 -15.92 -19.57
C VAL A 332 -24.76 -15.59 -18.39
N ALA A 333 -26.07 -15.81 -18.51
CA ALA A 333 -27.02 -15.60 -17.42
C ALA A 333 -26.74 -16.53 -16.23
N ALA A 334 -26.44 -17.81 -16.49
CA ALA A 334 -26.07 -18.79 -15.47
C ALA A 334 -24.77 -18.40 -14.75
N LEU A 335 -23.76 -17.92 -15.48
CA LEU A 335 -22.52 -17.43 -14.90
C LEU A 335 -22.76 -16.22 -13.98
N HIS A 336 -23.60 -15.26 -14.40
CA HIS A 336 -23.97 -14.13 -13.56
C HIS A 336 -24.74 -14.52 -12.30
N ALA A 337 -25.62 -15.52 -12.39
CA ALA A 337 -26.31 -16.06 -11.22
C ALA A 337 -25.33 -16.74 -10.25
N SER A 338 -24.30 -17.41 -10.76
CA SER A 338 -23.29 -18.10 -9.94
C SER A 338 -22.37 -17.13 -9.20
N TRP A 339 -22.04 -15.97 -9.80
CA TRP A 339 -21.16 -14.95 -9.22
C TRP A 339 -21.87 -13.59 -9.11
N PRO A 340 -22.78 -13.40 -8.14
CA PRO A 340 -23.56 -12.16 -7.99
C PRO A 340 -22.71 -10.91 -7.74
N TRP A 341 -21.49 -11.11 -7.24
CA TRP A 341 -20.52 -10.05 -6.96
C TRP A 341 -19.71 -9.61 -8.19
N VAL A 342 -19.75 -10.37 -9.29
CA VAL A 342 -19.16 -9.99 -10.59
C VAL A 342 -20.27 -9.42 -11.47
N GLN A 343 -20.36 -8.09 -11.51
CA GLN A 343 -21.31 -7.40 -12.38
C GLN A 343 -20.87 -7.55 -13.85
N SER A 344 -21.82 -7.67 -14.78
CA SER A 344 -21.58 -7.89 -16.23
C SER A 344 -20.64 -6.89 -16.93
N ALA A 345 -20.29 -5.78 -16.29
CA ALA A 345 -19.39 -4.76 -16.81
C ALA A 345 -18.08 -4.58 -16.02
N ARG A 346 -17.87 -5.33 -14.93
CA ARG A 346 -16.68 -5.20 -14.07
C ARG A 346 -16.10 -6.57 -13.74
N GLY A 347 -14.90 -6.83 -14.26
CA GLY A 347 -14.08 -7.93 -13.78
C GLY A 347 -13.70 -7.74 -12.32
N ALA A 348 -13.49 -8.84 -11.61
CA ALA A 348 -12.95 -8.84 -10.25
C ALA A 348 -11.67 -9.64 -10.24
N LEU A 349 -10.58 -9.05 -9.73
CA LEU A 349 -9.34 -9.74 -9.47
C LEU A 349 -9.30 -10.09 -7.98
N THR A 350 -8.95 -11.34 -7.67
CA THR A 350 -8.73 -11.77 -6.29
C THR A 350 -7.37 -12.43 -6.16
N LEU A 351 -6.67 -12.12 -5.07
CA LEU A 351 -5.45 -12.78 -4.65
C LEU A 351 -5.76 -13.54 -3.37
N ASN A 352 -5.69 -14.87 -3.44
CA ASN A 352 -6.02 -15.79 -2.36
C ASN A 352 -7.37 -15.52 -1.64
N GLY A 353 -8.37 -15.02 -2.37
CA GLY A 353 -9.70 -14.69 -1.85
C GLY A 353 -9.87 -13.24 -1.43
N GLN A 354 -8.79 -12.47 -1.30
CA GLN A 354 -8.83 -11.03 -1.11
C GLN A 354 -9.04 -10.32 -2.44
N ARG A 355 -9.93 -9.32 -2.49
CA ARG A 355 -10.18 -8.55 -3.71
C ARG A 355 -9.08 -7.52 -3.95
N VAL A 356 -8.59 -7.47 -5.17
CA VAL A 356 -7.62 -6.48 -5.64
C VAL A 356 -8.37 -5.43 -6.46
N ASP A 357 -8.37 -4.18 -5.98
CA ASP A 357 -8.99 -3.06 -6.69
C ASP A 357 -7.98 -2.37 -7.61
N LEU A 358 -7.97 -2.77 -8.87
CA LEU A 358 -7.12 -2.16 -9.91
C LEU A 358 -7.64 -0.79 -10.39
N ALA A 359 -8.85 -0.38 -10.01
CA ALA A 359 -9.40 0.92 -10.42
C ALA A 359 -8.81 2.08 -9.61
N ARG A 360 -8.09 1.78 -8.52
CA ARG A 360 -7.34 2.76 -7.75
C ARG A 360 -6.17 3.32 -8.58
N SER A 361 -5.76 4.55 -8.29
CA SER A 361 -4.62 5.19 -8.96
C SER A 361 -3.31 4.42 -8.79
N ASP A 362 -3.16 3.71 -7.67
CA ASP A 362 -2.01 2.89 -7.28
C ASP A 362 -2.25 1.38 -7.48
N GLY A 363 -3.32 0.98 -8.17
CA GLY A 363 -3.82 -0.40 -8.17
C GLY A 363 -2.80 -1.47 -8.58
N VAL A 364 -1.94 -1.18 -9.55
CA VAL A 364 -0.88 -2.11 -9.99
C VAL A 364 0.20 -2.27 -8.92
N HIS A 365 0.68 -1.16 -8.34
CA HIS A 365 1.68 -1.19 -7.27
C HIS A 365 1.13 -1.89 -6.03
N HIS A 366 -0.13 -1.59 -5.66
CA HIS A 366 -0.83 -2.27 -4.57
C HIS A 366 -0.96 -3.77 -4.83
N ALA A 367 -1.29 -4.19 -6.06
CA ALA A 367 -1.35 -5.61 -6.40
C ALA A 367 0.00 -6.31 -6.22
N VAL A 368 1.11 -5.68 -6.63
CA VAL A 368 2.45 -6.25 -6.44
C VAL A 368 2.83 -6.28 -4.95
N GLN A 369 2.47 -5.26 -4.16
CA GLN A 369 2.66 -5.27 -2.70
C GLN A 369 1.85 -6.39 -2.02
N MET A 370 0.62 -6.66 -2.46
CA MET A 370 -0.16 -7.80 -1.98
C MET A 370 0.51 -9.13 -2.33
N VAL A 371 1.02 -9.30 -3.56
CA VAL A 371 1.77 -10.51 -3.96
C VAL A 371 3.02 -10.70 -3.10
N LEU A 372 3.74 -9.61 -2.81
CA LEU A 372 4.91 -9.61 -1.94
C LEU A 372 4.55 -10.09 -0.53
N HIS A 373 3.54 -9.48 0.11
CA HIS A 373 3.06 -9.89 1.43
C HIS A 373 2.61 -11.35 1.46
N GLU A 374 1.95 -11.82 0.41
CA GLU A 374 1.47 -13.19 0.35
C GLU A 374 2.62 -14.18 0.17
N ALA A 375 3.63 -13.82 -0.64
CA ALA A 375 4.82 -14.64 -0.85
C ALA A 375 5.65 -14.75 0.43
N THR A 376 5.79 -13.66 1.18
CA THR A 376 6.54 -13.65 2.45
C THR A 376 5.79 -14.42 3.53
N ALA A 377 4.47 -14.22 3.64
CA ALA A 377 3.63 -15.03 4.55
C ALA A 377 3.71 -16.52 4.21
N ALA A 378 3.72 -16.88 2.92
CA ALA A 378 3.93 -18.26 2.49
C ALA A 378 5.29 -18.81 2.92
N SER A 379 6.37 -18.02 2.74
CA SER A 379 7.72 -18.38 3.18
C SER A 379 7.77 -18.62 4.69
N GLU A 380 7.22 -17.70 5.49
CA GLU A 380 7.20 -17.80 6.96
C GLU A 380 6.47 -19.06 7.45
N LEU A 381 5.33 -19.39 6.85
CA LEU A 381 4.60 -20.62 7.19
C LEU A 381 5.45 -21.87 6.91
N ILE A 382 6.14 -21.90 5.78
CA ILE A 382 7.02 -23.01 5.38
C ILE A 382 8.21 -23.12 6.33
N ASP A 383 8.82 -21.98 6.71
CA ASP A 383 9.94 -21.92 7.65
C ASP A 383 9.53 -22.40 9.05
N HIS A 384 8.27 -22.19 9.44
CA HIS A 384 7.67 -22.76 10.65
C HIS A 384 7.26 -24.23 10.54
N GLY A 385 7.61 -24.92 9.46
CA GLY A 385 7.40 -26.35 9.27
C GLY A 385 6.01 -26.74 8.79
N ILE A 386 5.21 -25.78 8.32
CA ILE A 386 3.89 -26.04 7.71
C ILE A 386 4.12 -26.54 6.28
N SER A 387 3.42 -27.61 5.88
CA SER A 387 3.56 -28.13 4.52
C SER A 387 3.08 -27.09 3.49
N PRO A 388 3.68 -27.01 2.28
CA PRO A 388 3.25 -26.05 1.27
C PRO A 388 1.78 -26.16 0.88
N SER A 389 1.21 -27.38 0.94
CA SER A 389 -0.21 -27.61 0.70
C SER A 389 -1.10 -27.00 1.79
N ALA A 390 -0.72 -27.16 3.06
CA ALA A 390 -1.44 -26.59 4.20
C ALA A 390 -1.26 -25.06 4.25
N ALA A 391 -0.07 -24.55 3.95
CA ALA A 391 0.18 -23.11 3.85
C ALA A 391 -0.75 -22.46 2.81
N ARG A 392 -0.90 -23.06 1.63
CA ARG A 392 -1.85 -22.58 0.61
C ARG A 392 -3.30 -22.56 1.12
N GLU A 393 -3.73 -23.59 1.84
CA GLU A 393 -5.09 -23.62 2.41
C GLU A 393 -5.29 -22.54 3.49
N LEU A 394 -4.28 -22.29 4.33
CA LEU A 394 -4.32 -21.23 5.34
C LEU A 394 -4.40 -19.84 4.71
N LEU A 395 -3.62 -19.60 3.65
CA LEU A 395 -3.62 -18.34 2.90
C LEU A 395 -4.96 -18.04 2.21
N HIS A 396 -5.73 -19.08 1.86
CA HIS A 396 -7.07 -18.92 1.29
C HIS A 396 -8.18 -18.70 2.33
N LEU A 397 -7.87 -18.70 3.63
CA LEU A 397 -8.89 -18.48 4.65
C LEU A 397 -9.50 -17.08 4.53
N PRO A 398 -10.82 -16.96 4.71
CA PRO A 398 -11.46 -15.66 4.72
C PRO A 398 -10.90 -14.83 5.89
N PRO A 399 -10.79 -13.49 5.73
CA PRO A 399 -10.35 -12.63 6.81
C PRO A 399 -11.26 -12.84 8.04
N PRO A 400 -10.70 -12.79 9.26
CA PRO A 400 -11.51 -12.93 10.46
C PRO A 400 -12.60 -11.86 10.48
N ILE A 401 -13.76 -12.23 10.99
CA ILE A 401 -14.86 -11.27 11.18
C ILE A 401 -14.31 -10.16 12.10
N PRO A 402 -14.43 -8.87 11.72
CA PRO A 402 -13.89 -7.79 12.53
C PRO A 402 -14.46 -7.88 13.94
N LEU A 403 -13.57 -7.91 14.93
CA LEU A 403 -13.96 -7.95 16.33
C LEU A 403 -14.82 -6.73 16.65
N ARG A 404 -16.05 -6.96 17.11
CA ARG A 404 -16.91 -5.89 17.60
C ARG A 404 -16.68 -5.76 19.10
N VAL A 405 -16.13 -4.63 19.50
CA VAL A 405 -16.01 -4.25 20.92
C VAL A 405 -17.32 -3.60 21.34
N ASP A 406 -17.88 -3.99 22.49
CA ASP A 406 -19.02 -3.28 23.07
C ASP A 406 -18.51 -2.02 23.77
N PRO A 407 -18.83 -0.81 23.26
CA PRO A 407 -18.37 0.43 23.87
C PRO A 407 -19.23 0.90 25.04
N ARG A 408 -20.30 0.20 25.42
CA ARG A 408 -21.26 0.70 26.43
C ARG A 408 -20.69 0.82 27.83
N SER A 409 -19.65 0.05 28.16
CA SER A 409 -18.91 0.18 29.41
C SER A 409 -17.98 1.38 29.42
N LEU A 410 -17.69 1.95 28.24
CA LEU A 410 -16.99 3.22 28.14
C LEU A 410 -18.03 4.31 28.41
N GLU A 411 -17.67 5.29 29.23
CA GLU A 411 -18.48 6.49 29.46
C GLU A 411 -17.88 7.66 28.66
N PRO A 412 -18.02 7.68 27.32
CA PRO A 412 -17.45 8.76 26.52
C PRO A 412 -18.29 10.04 26.68
N LEU A 413 -17.62 11.17 26.54
CA LEU A 413 -18.26 12.47 26.46
C LEU A 413 -18.83 12.67 25.06
N TRP A 414 -20.15 12.69 24.95
CA TRP A 414 -20.83 12.87 23.68
C TRP A 414 -20.73 14.32 23.19
N LEU A 415 -20.18 14.50 21.99
CA LEU A 415 -20.06 15.79 21.31
C LEU A 415 -21.26 16.07 20.40
N THR A 416 -21.89 15.01 19.89
CA THR A 416 -23.09 15.06 19.05
C THR A 416 -24.07 13.98 19.45
N ASP A 417 -25.35 14.31 19.40
CA ASP A 417 -26.47 13.37 19.49
C ASP A 417 -27.47 13.66 18.37
N LEU A 418 -27.51 12.78 17.37
CA LEU A 418 -28.35 12.95 16.18
C LEU A 418 -29.84 13.00 16.52
N SER A 419 -30.23 12.44 17.67
CA SER A 419 -31.63 12.36 18.09
C SER A 419 -32.13 13.58 18.86
N ALA A 420 -31.22 14.32 19.49
CA ALA A 420 -31.54 15.40 20.42
C ALA A 420 -31.06 16.77 19.94
N ASP A 421 -29.95 16.84 19.21
CA ASP A 421 -29.34 18.10 18.82
C ASP A 421 -30.17 18.83 17.74
N GLU A 422 -30.30 20.15 17.90
CA GLU A 422 -31.05 21.01 16.98
C GLU A 422 -30.53 20.94 15.54
N ALA A 423 -29.22 20.78 15.37
CA ALA A 423 -28.55 20.71 14.07
C ALA A 423 -29.05 19.56 13.17
N TYR A 424 -29.71 18.55 13.74
CA TYR A 424 -30.21 17.38 13.01
C TYR A 424 -31.73 17.26 13.01
N GLN A 425 -32.47 18.27 13.49
CA GLN A 425 -33.93 18.23 13.56
C GLN A 425 -34.60 18.09 12.18
N ASP A 426 -33.98 18.64 11.14
CA ASP A 426 -34.45 18.56 9.76
C ASP A 426 -34.39 17.12 9.19
N TRP A 427 -33.70 16.21 9.86
CA TRP A 427 -33.53 14.85 9.36
C TRP A 427 -34.75 13.97 9.68
N PRO A 428 -35.11 13.05 8.76
CA PRO A 428 -36.26 12.19 8.96
C PRO A 428 -36.10 11.33 10.22
N SER A 429 -37.21 11.21 10.94
CA SER A 429 -37.39 10.35 12.11
C SER A 429 -37.57 8.88 11.78
N ASP A 430 -37.83 8.56 10.51
CA ASP A 430 -38.15 7.22 10.09
C ASP A 430 -36.88 6.44 9.77
N LEU A 431 -36.69 5.30 10.44
CA LEU A 431 -35.58 4.38 10.12
C LEU A 431 -35.62 3.90 8.67
N SER A 432 -36.82 3.83 8.07
CA SER A 432 -36.99 3.47 6.66
C SER A 432 -36.29 4.44 5.71
N ALA A 433 -36.08 5.69 6.12
CA ALA A 433 -35.36 6.67 5.31
C ALA A 433 -33.87 6.35 5.17
N ALA A 434 -33.24 5.65 6.12
CA ALA A 434 -31.85 5.21 6.00
C ALA A 434 -31.65 4.20 4.84
N PHE A 435 -32.70 3.44 4.49
CA PHE A 435 -32.68 2.46 3.40
C PHE A 435 -33.07 3.05 2.04
N LYS A 436 -33.55 4.30 2.00
CA LYS A 436 -33.91 4.97 0.75
C LYS A 436 -32.66 5.53 0.09
N ARG A 437 -32.50 5.24 -1.21
CA ARG A 437 -31.45 5.88 -2.02
C ARG A 437 -31.82 7.35 -2.22
N GLY A 438 -30.93 8.25 -1.84
CA GLY A 438 -31.09 9.68 -2.08
C GLY A 438 -31.00 10.03 -3.55
N SER A 439 -31.43 11.25 -3.89
CA SER A 439 -31.21 11.82 -5.23
C SER A 439 -29.71 11.81 -5.55
N ARG A 440 -29.34 11.34 -6.74
CA ARG A 440 -27.94 11.07 -7.15
C ARG A 440 -27.23 9.94 -6.38
N ASN A 441 -27.98 8.92 -5.93
CA ASN A 441 -27.42 7.69 -5.35
C ASN A 441 -26.61 7.93 -4.04
N ALA A 442 -26.80 9.08 -3.40
CA ALA A 442 -26.24 9.39 -2.08
C ALA A 442 -27.06 8.67 -0.99
N MET A 443 -26.40 8.30 0.12
CA MET A 443 -27.09 7.71 1.28
C MET A 443 -27.94 8.80 1.97
N GLN A 444 -29.20 8.51 2.29
CA GLN A 444 -30.02 9.40 3.12
C GLN A 444 -29.71 9.17 4.60
N PHE A 445 -29.58 10.26 5.36
CA PHE A 445 -29.33 10.19 6.81
C PHE A 445 -30.63 10.35 7.58
N THR A 446 -30.66 9.77 8.78
CA THR A 446 -31.80 9.81 9.71
C THR A 446 -31.32 10.37 11.03
N ARG A 447 -32.22 10.97 11.81
CA ARG A 447 -31.91 11.50 13.15
C ARG A 447 -31.64 10.39 14.21
N HIS A 448 -31.42 9.15 13.79
CA HIS A 448 -31.10 8.03 14.67
C HIS A 448 -29.58 7.83 14.77
N ASN A 449 -29.11 7.53 15.97
CA ASN A 449 -27.71 7.23 16.27
C ASN A 449 -27.29 5.84 15.74
N LEU A 450 -27.28 5.67 14.41
CA LEU A 450 -26.94 4.39 13.75
C LEU A 450 -25.43 4.15 13.70
N LEU A 451 -24.65 5.22 13.56
CA LEU A 451 -23.19 5.18 13.47
C LEU A 451 -22.60 5.94 14.64
N THR A 452 -21.81 5.24 15.45
CA THR A 452 -21.17 5.78 16.64
C THR A 452 -19.66 5.69 16.47
N ALA A 453 -18.96 6.81 16.71
CA ALA A 453 -17.51 6.89 16.65
C ALA A 453 -16.99 7.46 17.97
N ILE A 454 -16.18 6.68 18.68
CA ILE A 454 -15.57 7.09 19.95
C ILE A 454 -14.08 7.34 19.69
N PHE A 455 -13.63 8.54 20.01
CA PHE A 455 -12.27 8.99 19.78
C PHE A 455 -11.53 9.07 21.11
N VAL A 456 -10.40 8.38 21.22
CA VAL A 456 -9.50 8.50 22.37
C VAL A 456 -8.62 9.72 22.15
N LEU A 457 -8.63 10.64 23.12
CA LEU A 457 -7.90 11.90 23.05
C LEU A 457 -6.91 12.00 24.20
N ASP A 458 -5.62 12.05 23.87
CA ASP A 458 -4.60 12.55 24.77
C ASP A 458 -4.40 14.06 24.55
N PRO A 459 -4.79 14.93 25.49
CA PRO A 459 -4.59 16.37 25.35
C PRO A 459 -3.12 16.81 25.52
N LEU A 460 -2.24 15.95 26.01
CA LEU A 460 -0.81 16.27 26.11
C LEU A 460 -0.08 16.07 24.78
N SER A 461 -0.61 15.22 23.90
CA SER A 461 -0.06 14.93 22.57
C SER A 461 -0.44 15.95 21.50
N THR A 462 0.50 16.24 20.59
CA THR A 462 0.28 17.03 19.36
C THR A 462 -0.74 16.37 18.43
N GLN A 463 -0.79 15.03 18.38
CA GLN A 463 -1.79 14.29 17.62
C GLN A 463 -3.20 14.49 18.21
N GLY A 464 -3.31 14.60 19.53
CA GLY A 464 -4.57 14.93 20.19
C GLY A 464 -5.08 16.32 19.80
N ALA A 465 -4.19 17.31 19.70
CA ALA A 465 -4.53 18.65 19.20
C ALA A 465 -5.12 18.61 17.77
N LEU A 466 -4.46 17.88 16.87
CA LEU A 466 -4.89 17.71 15.49
C LEU A 466 -6.24 16.99 15.41
N LEU A 467 -6.41 15.94 16.21
CA LEU A 467 -7.66 15.20 16.32
C LEU A 467 -8.81 16.10 16.78
N ALA A 468 -8.62 16.91 17.83
CA ALA A 468 -9.62 17.87 18.28
C ALA A 468 -10.01 18.87 17.19
N GLY A 469 -9.03 19.33 16.39
CA GLY A 469 -9.27 20.18 15.22
C GLY A 469 -10.11 19.49 14.14
N HIS A 470 -9.86 18.22 13.85
CA HIS A 470 -10.66 17.43 12.91
C HIS A 470 -12.07 17.14 13.41
N LEU A 471 -12.23 16.78 14.69
CA LEU A 471 -13.54 16.56 15.30
C LEU A 471 -14.40 17.82 15.24
N THR A 472 -13.82 18.99 15.51
CA THR A 472 -14.51 20.27 15.37
C THR A 472 -15.04 20.48 13.96
N LYS A 473 -14.24 20.18 12.94
CA LYS A 473 -14.66 20.29 11.53
C LYS A 473 -15.79 19.30 11.21
N LEU A 474 -15.77 18.09 11.75
CA LEU A 474 -16.82 17.08 11.54
C LEU A 474 -18.14 17.52 12.16
N VAL A 475 -18.12 17.99 13.41
CA VAL A 475 -19.34 18.46 14.08
C VAL A 475 -19.90 19.69 13.37
N ARG A 476 -19.07 20.68 13.01
CA ARG A 476 -19.51 21.87 12.27
C ARG A 476 -20.11 21.55 10.89
N ARG A 477 -19.69 20.45 10.26
CA ARG A 477 -20.23 19.98 8.98
C ARG A 477 -21.52 19.18 9.12
N GLY A 478 -22.02 18.96 10.35
CA GLY A 478 -23.22 18.16 10.59
C GLY A 478 -23.03 16.70 10.14
N ALA A 479 -21.86 16.11 10.43
CA ALA A 479 -21.61 14.71 10.06
C ALA A 479 -22.68 13.78 10.65
N PRO A 480 -23.14 12.75 9.91
CA PRO A 480 -24.15 11.78 10.33
C PRO A 480 -23.59 10.72 11.30
N LEU A 481 -22.90 11.18 12.34
CA LEU A 481 -22.18 10.34 13.30
C LEU A 481 -22.49 10.82 14.72
N ARG A 482 -22.73 9.87 15.62
CA ARG A 482 -22.70 10.12 17.06
C ARG A 482 -21.23 10.08 17.51
N ILE A 483 -20.69 11.24 17.83
CA ILE A 483 -19.26 11.40 18.14
C ILE A 483 -19.10 11.43 19.66
N GLY A 484 -18.33 10.48 20.19
CA GLY A 484 -17.93 10.42 21.60
C GLY A 484 -16.44 10.69 21.77
N LEU A 485 -16.06 11.31 22.87
CA LEU A 485 -14.68 11.61 23.24
C LEU A 485 -14.31 10.88 24.53
N LEU A 486 -13.25 10.09 24.49
CA LEU A 486 -12.67 9.44 25.67
C LEU A 486 -11.33 10.11 25.99
N PRO A 487 -11.24 10.92 27.06
CA PRO A 487 -9.97 11.51 27.48
C PRO A 487 -9.04 10.43 28.02
N LEU A 488 -7.77 10.43 27.63
CA LEU A 488 -6.75 9.64 28.31
C LEU A 488 -6.37 10.37 29.60
N THR A 489 -6.71 9.85 30.77
CA THR A 489 -6.29 10.40 32.07
C THR A 489 -5.01 9.72 32.53
N ALA A 490 -3.98 10.50 32.88
CA ALA A 490 -2.71 10.00 33.40
C ALA A 490 -2.79 9.32 34.80
N ALA A 491 -4.01 9.05 35.31
CA ALA A 491 -4.23 8.58 36.67
C ALA A 491 -3.88 7.10 36.89
N ASP A 492 -3.86 6.30 35.83
CA ASP A 492 -3.47 4.90 35.91
C ASP A 492 -2.17 4.72 35.13
N GLY A 493 -1.05 4.63 35.85
CA GLY A 493 0.28 4.30 35.31
C GLY A 493 0.39 2.92 34.65
N THR A 494 -0.73 2.34 34.23
CA THR A 494 -0.87 1.12 33.43
C THR A 494 -1.04 1.44 31.93
N CYS A 495 -1.43 2.67 31.56
CA CYS A 495 -1.71 3.02 30.17
C CYS A 495 -0.45 3.20 29.31
N ASP A 496 0.66 3.67 29.90
CA ASP A 496 1.94 3.76 29.17
C ASP A 496 2.47 2.38 28.76
N ALA A 497 2.17 1.33 29.56
CA ALA A 497 2.58 -0.04 29.25
C ALA A 497 1.73 -0.67 28.13
N HIS A 498 0.45 -0.31 27.99
CA HIS A 498 -0.43 -0.88 26.97
C HIS A 498 -0.42 -0.11 25.65
N MET A 499 -0.18 1.20 25.67
CA MET A 499 -0.03 1.99 24.44
C MET A 499 1.35 1.80 23.80
N SER A 500 2.40 1.56 24.60
CA SER A 500 3.69 1.09 24.06
C SER A 500 3.56 -0.31 23.47
N MET A 501 2.77 -1.20 24.08
CA MET A 501 2.47 -2.53 23.51
C MET A 501 1.64 -2.49 22.22
N ALA A 502 0.69 -1.57 22.09
CA ALA A 502 -0.10 -1.44 20.85
C ALA A 502 0.70 -0.82 19.69
N ALA A 503 1.67 0.05 20.01
CA ALA A 503 2.63 0.58 19.03
C ALA A 503 3.72 -0.45 18.68
N ASP A 504 4.09 -1.35 19.60
CA ASP A 504 5.01 -2.47 19.32
C ASP A 504 4.33 -3.65 18.62
N GLN A 505 3.03 -3.89 18.80
CA GLN A 505 2.32 -5.04 18.21
C GLN A 505 2.09 -4.96 16.69
N THR A 506 2.42 -3.84 16.04
CA THR A 506 2.64 -3.81 14.58
C THR A 506 3.98 -4.42 14.15
N SER A 507 4.81 -4.87 15.09
CA SER A 507 5.98 -5.71 14.85
C SER A 507 6.07 -6.84 15.88
N THR A 508 6.03 -8.08 15.41
CA THR A 508 6.29 -9.32 16.16
C THR A 508 5.12 -9.88 17.00
N ALA A 509 4.39 -10.82 16.39
CA ALA A 509 3.66 -11.85 17.12
C ALA A 509 4.65 -12.95 17.53
N SER A 510 5.02 -13.02 18.80
CA SER A 510 5.66 -14.22 19.38
C SER A 510 5.39 -14.28 20.88
N ALA A 511 4.96 -15.46 21.32
CA ALA A 511 4.45 -15.76 22.65
C ALA A 511 5.52 -15.68 23.76
N ALA A 512 5.16 -15.13 24.91
CA ALA A 512 5.69 -15.58 26.21
C ALA A 512 4.81 -15.11 27.38
N SER A 513 4.45 -16.06 28.24
CA SER A 513 3.81 -15.87 29.54
C SER A 513 4.79 -15.25 30.54
N ALA A 514 4.36 -14.26 31.34
CA ALA A 514 5.05 -13.94 32.58
C ALA A 514 4.10 -13.38 33.66
N THR A 515 4.18 -14.03 34.82
CA THR A 515 3.58 -13.70 36.12
C THR A 515 4.01 -12.34 36.64
N ALA A 516 3.04 -11.50 37.03
CA ALA A 516 3.26 -10.17 37.60
C ALA A 516 3.67 -10.25 39.09
N THR A 517 4.82 -9.66 39.43
CA THR A 517 5.17 -9.30 40.80
C THR A 517 5.14 -7.77 40.89
N THR A 518 4.25 -7.25 41.74
CA THR A 518 4.00 -5.83 41.96
C THR A 518 5.09 -5.20 42.83
N SER A 519 5.77 -4.17 42.32
CA SER A 519 6.55 -3.24 43.15
C SER A 519 6.03 -1.80 42.93
N SER A 520 5.63 -1.17 44.02
CA SER A 520 5.07 0.17 44.11
C SER A 520 6.10 1.27 43.81
N ALA A 521 5.79 2.17 42.88
CA ALA A 521 6.46 3.45 42.74
C ALA A 521 5.43 4.58 42.80
N ALA A 522 5.35 5.25 43.95
CA ALA A 522 4.51 6.42 44.19
C ALA A 522 5.43 7.63 44.35
N THR A 523 5.59 8.48 43.32
CA THR A 523 5.98 9.91 43.44
C THR A 523 6.11 10.58 42.05
N THR A 524 5.03 11.16 41.49
CA THR A 524 5.01 12.36 40.58
C THR A 524 3.61 12.70 39.99
N SER A 525 2.50 12.38 40.64
CA SER A 525 1.16 12.57 40.04
C SER A 525 0.60 14.01 40.10
N VAL A 526 1.15 14.92 40.91
CA VAL A 526 0.50 16.22 41.22
C VAL A 526 0.76 17.30 40.15
N SER A 527 1.89 17.24 39.42
CA SER A 527 2.24 18.25 38.41
C SER A 527 1.61 17.99 37.04
N SER A 528 1.41 16.73 36.66
CA SER A 528 0.85 16.35 35.36
C SER A 528 -0.64 16.68 35.23
N THR A 529 -1.43 16.51 36.30
CA THR A 529 -2.87 16.79 36.30
C THR A 529 -3.19 18.29 36.16
N SER A 530 -2.35 19.15 36.74
CA SER A 530 -2.47 20.62 36.60
C SER A 530 -2.15 21.09 35.17
N ALA A 531 -1.08 20.57 34.57
CA ALA A 531 -0.71 20.85 33.18
C ALA A 531 -1.76 20.31 32.18
N TYR A 532 -2.36 19.16 32.49
CA TYR A 532 -3.43 18.52 31.73
C TYR A 532 -4.69 19.39 31.67
N GLY A 533 -5.17 19.87 32.83
CA GLY A 533 -6.30 20.79 32.90
C GLY A 533 -6.03 22.12 32.19
N ALA A 534 -4.82 22.65 32.31
CA ALA A 534 -4.42 23.88 31.61
C ALA A 534 -4.45 23.73 30.09
N ARG A 535 -3.88 22.65 29.53
CA ARG A 535 -3.89 22.39 28.08
C ARG A 535 -5.29 22.15 27.52
N LEU A 536 -6.15 21.44 28.24
CA LEU A 536 -7.56 21.28 27.87
C LEU A 536 -8.29 22.64 27.75
N MET A 537 -8.01 23.57 28.65
CA MET A 537 -8.55 24.94 28.57
C MET A 537 -7.96 25.71 27.39
N THR A 538 -6.68 25.55 27.07
CA THR A 538 -6.07 26.15 25.87
C THR A 538 -6.72 25.64 24.59
N TYR A 539 -7.03 24.34 24.49
CA TYR A 539 -7.81 23.80 23.38
C TYR A 539 -9.23 24.38 23.33
N ALA A 540 -9.92 24.48 24.47
CA ALA A 540 -11.26 25.06 24.52
C ALA A 540 -11.27 26.51 24.00
N HIS A 541 -10.23 27.29 24.30
CA HIS A 541 -10.05 28.65 23.79
C HIS A 541 -9.71 28.70 22.28
N ALA A 542 -8.88 27.78 21.79
CA ALA A 542 -8.50 27.73 20.37
C ALA A 542 -9.64 27.23 19.45
N VAL A 543 -10.51 26.34 19.96
CA VAL A 543 -11.57 25.71 19.16
C VAL A 543 -12.81 26.60 18.98
N GLY A 544 -13.00 27.60 19.85
CA GLY A 544 -13.65 28.90 19.61
C GLY A 544 -15.03 28.98 18.92
N GLY A 545 -15.72 27.88 18.63
CA GLY A 545 -16.93 27.94 17.79
C GLY A 545 -17.78 26.68 17.76
N ASN A 546 -17.62 25.78 18.72
CA ASN A 546 -18.59 24.71 18.96
C ASN A 546 -18.88 24.61 20.46
N ALA A 547 -20.11 24.95 20.86
CA ALA A 547 -20.52 25.04 22.25
C ALA A 547 -20.47 23.68 22.96
N SER A 548 -20.78 22.56 22.27
CA SER A 548 -20.78 21.22 22.87
C SER A 548 -19.38 20.74 23.19
N LEU A 549 -18.44 20.90 22.25
CA LEU A 549 -17.04 20.53 22.45
C LEU A 549 -16.34 21.46 23.46
N LEU A 550 -16.66 22.75 23.46
CA LEU A 550 -16.16 23.68 24.45
C LEU A 550 -16.71 23.37 25.86
N ALA A 551 -17.98 22.97 25.97
CA ALA A 551 -18.56 22.52 27.22
C ALA A 551 -17.90 21.21 27.71
N ALA A 552 -17.69 20.25 26.81
CA ALA A 552 -17.03 18.98 27.12
C ALA A 552 -15.57 19.16 27.58
N LEU A 553 -14.79 20.01 26.90
CA LEU A 553 -13.41 20.30 27.30
C LEU A 553 -13.35 21.07 28.63
N LYS A 554 -14.31 21.96 28.90
CA LYS A 554 -14.42 22.66 30.19
C LYS A 554 -14.84 21.73 31.32
N SER A 555 -15.79 20.82 31.10
CA SER A 555 -16.18 19.82 32.11
C SER A 555 -15.04 18.85 32.41
N LEU A 556 -14.22 18.52 31.40
CA LEU A 556 -13.00 17.73 31.58
C LEU A 556 -11.91 18.46 32.37
N ALA A 557 -11.69 19.74 32.08
CA ALA A 557 -10.75 20.55 32.86
C ALA A 557 -11.22 20.69 34.32
N ALA A 558 -12.54 20.81 34.56
CA ALA A 558 -13.13 20.85 35.89
C ALA A 558 -13.02 19.51 36.64
N SER A 559 -13.24 18.38 35.96
CA SER A 559 -13.08 17.05 36.58
C SER A 559 -11.61 16.76 36.93
N ALA A 560 -10.68 17.09 36.02
CA ALA A 560 -9.24 16.94 36.25
C ALA A 560 -8.74 17.79 37.43
N THR A 561 -9.25 19.02 37.59
CA THR A 561 -8.89 19.90 38.73
C THR A 561 -9.53 19.46 40.05
N SER A 562 -10.74 18.87 40.02
CA SER A 562 -11.41 18.31 41.20
C SER A 562 -10.78 17.02 41.73
N ALA A 563 -10.19 16.19 40.86
CA ALA A 563 -9.44 15.00 41.27
C ALA A 563 -8.16 15.37 42.05
N THR A 564 -7.55 16.51 41.71
CA THR A 564 -6.38 17.06 42.42
C THR A 564 -6.73 17.54 43.84
N SER A 565 -7.93 18.10 44.06
CA SER A 565 -8.37 18.54 45.40
C SER A 565 -8.84 17.38 46.29
N ALA A 566 -9.47 16.35 45.71
CA ALA A 566 -9.88 15.15 46.44
C ALA A 566 -8.68 14.33 46.95
N SER A 567 -7.62 14.16 46.15
CA SER A 567 -6.41 13.44 46.57
C SER A 567 -5.63 14.20 47.67
N ALA A 568 -5.60 15.53 47.62
CA ALA A 568 -5.00 16.38 48.65
C ALA A 568 -5.77 16.38 49.99
N THR A 569 -7.07 16.08 49.98
CA THR A 569 -7.89 16.04 51.21
C THR A 569 -7.82 14.67 51.91
N SER A 570 -7.54 13.59 51.17
CA SER A 570 -7.38 12.24 51.74
C SER A 570 -6.07 12.01 52.50
N THR A 571 -5.08 12.89 52.34
CA THR A 571 -3.76 12.79 53.00
C THR A 571 -3.69 13.51 54.35
N SER A 572 -4.73 14.26 54.75
CA SER A 572 -4.74 15.03 56.00
C SER A 572 -5.53 14.40 57.16
N ALA A 573 -6.13 13.22 56.98
CA ALA A 573 -7.03 12.60 57.97
C ALA A 573 -6.45 11.40 58.76
N THR A 574 -5.17 11.03 58.59
CA THR A 574 -4.59 9.79 59.16
C THR A 574 -3.42 9.98 60.14
N SER A 575 -3.30 11.13 60.81
CA SER A 575 -2.21 11.38 61.79
C SER A 575 -2.69 11.90 63.14
N ALA A 576 -3.69 11.27 63.76
CA ALA A 576 -3.99 11.53 65.17
C ALA A 576 -4.73 10.36 65.85
N THR A 577 -4.02 9.26 66.17
CA THR A 577 -4.27 8.47 67.40
C THR A 577 -3.26 7.32 67.56
N SER A 578 -2.75 7.18 68.79
CA SER A 578 -2.12 5.99 69.42
C SER A 578 -0.62 6.07 69.71
N ALA A 579 -0.31 6.60 70.90
CA ALA A 579 0.90 6.30 71.65
C ALA A 579 0.53 6.20 73.15
N THR A 580 0.23 4.99 73.64
CA THR A 580 0.30 4.63 75.07
C THR A 580 0.14 3.11 75.32
N SER A 581 0.96 2.59 76.25
CA SER A 581 1.01 1.25 76.91
C SER A 581 1.27 0.02 76.01
N ALA A 582 2.45 -0.62 76.05
CA ALA A 582 3.06 -1.42 77.13
C ALA A 582 2.28 -2.69 77.49
N THR A 583 2.74 -3.84 76.98
CA THR A 583 3.32 -4.99 77.72
C THR A 583 3.90 -5.98 76.73
#